data_AF-Q8KQP6-F1
#
_entry.id   AF-Q8KQP6-F1
#
_cell.length_a   1.000
_cell.length_b   1.000
_cell.length_c   1.000
_cell.angle_alpha   90.00
_cell.angle_beta   90.00
_cell.angle_gamma   90.00
#
_symmetry.space_group_name_H-M   'P 1'
#
loop_
_entity.id
_entity.type
_entity.pdbx_description
1 polymer ?
#
loop_
_entity_poly.entity_id
_entity_poly.type
_entity_poly.pdbx_seq_one_letter_code
_entity_poly.pdbx_strand_id
1 'polypeptide(L)'
;ALAKTSGKDIVQFGKAVGVSHPSIDEQVCKTQPASGNTKYGVYEATFQDSNPYTRTLCGAKGNASQSGTGTSPEYLKHFAERTLKDGKNWPTSTDTGSSSNDNAKKVAGDLTKLTTEEKTIVAGLLAKTI
;
A
#
# COMPACT_ATOMS: atom_id res chain seq x y z
N ALA A 1 -12.42 11.10 -2.22
CA ALA A 1 -12.59 10.60 -3.60
C ALA A 1 -12.22 9.12 -3.68
N LEU A 2 -10.96 8.74 -3.46
CA LEU A 2 -10.49 7.34 -3.59
C LEU A 2 -11.27 6.29 -2.79
N ALA A 3 -11.79 6.64 -1.61
CA ALA A 3 -12.59 5.69 -0.81
C ALA A 3 -13.88 5.22 -1.51
N LYS A 4 -14.36 5.95 -2.53
CA LYS A 4 -15.53 5.57 -3.35
C LYS A 4 -15.15 4.80 -4.61
N THR A 5 -13.87 4.77 -4.97
CA THR A 5 -13.35 3.96 -6.08
C THR A 5 -13.35 2.49 -5.66
N SER A 6 -13.72 1.59 -6.57
CA SER A 6 -13.75 0.16 -6.23
C SER A 6 -12.35 -0.35 -5.92
N GLY A 7 -12.25 -1.33 -5.01
CA GLY A 7 -10.95 -1.95 -4.69
C GLY A 7 -10.30 -2.60 -5.91
N LYS A 8 -11.11 -3.13 -6.84
CA LYS A 8 -10.61 -3.73 -8.09
C LYS A 8 -9.93 -2.72 -8.99
N ASP A 9 -10.48 -1.52 -9.11
CA ASP A 9 -9.87 -0.47 -9.95
C ASP A 9 -8.56 0.03 -9.31
N ILE A 10 -8.51 0.13 -7.98
CA ILE A 10 -7.28 0.47 -7.25
C ILE A 10 -6.20 -0.61 -7.42
N VAL A 11 -6.58 -1.89 -7.49
CA VAL A 11 -5.65 -2.98 -7.83
C VAL A 11 -5.05 -2.76 -9.22
N GLN A 12 -5.87 -2.44 -10.22
CA GLN A 12 -5.39 -2.20 -11.58
C GLN A 12 -4.50 -0.96 -11.64
N PHE A 13 -4.90 0.12 -10.97
CA PHE A 13 -4.10 1.33 -10.84
C PHE A 13 -2.72 1.04 -10.23
N GLY A 14 -2.66 0.36 -9.08
CA GLY A 14 -1.39 0.07 -8.41
C GLY A 14 -0.46 -0.81 -9.25
N LYS A 15 -1.01 -1.82 -9.94
CA LYS A 15 -0.25 -2.64 -10.90
C LYS A 15 0.29 -1.81 -12.08
N ALA A 16 -0.55 -0.94 -12.65
CA ALA A 16 -0.16 -0.08 -13.76
C ALA A 16 0.97 0.86 -13.37
N VAL A 17 0.89 1.51 -12.20
CA VAL A 17 1.96 2.36 -11.66
C VAL A 17 3.24 1.55 -11.46
N GLY A 18 3.16 0.39 -10.81
CA GLY A 18 4.32 -0.48 -10.57
C GLY A 18 5.05 -0.95 -11.82
N VAL A 19 4.34 -1.14 -12.93
CA VAL A 19 4.94 -1.56 -14.20
C VAL A 19 5.49 -0.37 -14.99
N SER A 20 4.75 0.74 -15.06
CA SER A 20 5.07 1.85 -15.95
C SER A 20 5.94 2.93 -15.32
N HIS A 21 5.85 3.12 -14.01
CA HIS A 21 6.55 4.17 -13.26
C HIS A 21 7.05 3.64 -11.91
N PRO A 22 8.05 2.75 -11.89
CA PRO A 22 8.58 2.16 -10.65
C PRO A 22 9.06 3.21 -9.62
N SER A 23 9.60 4.34 -10.09
CA SER A 23 10.01 5.43 -9.19
C SER A 23 8.84 6.08 -8.44
N ILE A 24 7.63 6.08 -9.01
CA ILE A 24 6.40 6.54 -8.35
C ILE A 24 5.86 5.45 -7.42
N ASP A 25 5.92 4.19 -7.86
CA ASP A 25 5.53 3.03 -7.05
C ASP A 25 6.24 3.04 -5.69
N GLU A 26 7.55 3.25 -5.71
CA GLU A 26 8.41 3.24 -4.51
C GLU A 26 8.10 4.36 -3.50
N GLN A 27 7.29 5.34 -3.88
CA GLN A 27 6.91 6.47 -3.01
C GLN A 27 5.53 6.28 -2.36
N VAL A 28 4.71 5.36 -2.85
CA VAL A 28 3.31 5.20 -2.42
C VAL A 28 3.17 3.90 -1.65
N CYS A 29 2.49 3.95 -0.48
CA CYS A 29 2.36 2.78 0.39
C CYS A 29 3.71 2.15 0.77
N LYS A 30 4.78 2.94 0.81
CA LYS A 30 6.10 2.47 1.26
C LYS A 30 6.00 1.99 2.70
N THR A 31 6.14 0.69 2.92
CA THR A 31 6.14 0.12 4.28
C THR A 31 7.29 0.68 5.09
N GLN A 32 7.09 0.79 6.40
CA GLN A 32 8.03 1.42 7.31
C GLN A 32 8.72 0.36 8.17
N PRO A 33 9.98 0.58 8.58
CA PRO A 33 10.65 -0.33 9.48
C PRO A 33 10.05 -0.25 10.90
N ALA A 34 10.16 -1.34 11.65
CA ALA A 34 10.04 -1.31 13.10
C ALA A 34 11.10 -0.37 13.69
N SER A 35 10.76 0.37 14.74
CA SER A 35 11.67 1.33 15.37
C SER A 35 12.98 0.66 15.78
N GLY A 36 14.11 1.21 15.32
CA GLY A 36 15.45 0.71 15.65
C GLY A 36 15.84 -0.61 14.98
N ASN A 37 15.12 -1.06 13.95
CA ASN A 37 15.41 -2.30 13.22
C ASN A 37 15.20 -2.11 11.70
N THR A 38 15.62 -3.06 10.88
CA THR A 38 15.41 -3.09 9.42
C THR A 38 14.27 -4.03 9.02
N LYS A 39 13.28 -4.21 9.90
CA LYS A 39 12.10 -5.07 9.70
C LYS A 39 10.91 -4.27 9.21
N TYR A 40 10.62 -4.34 7.93
CA TYR A 40 9.53 -3.64 7.26
C TYR A 40 8.21 -4.41 7.35
N GLY A 41 7.10 -3.70 7.18
CA GLY A 41 5.79 -4.31 7.03
C GLY A 41 5.77 -5.27 5.83
N VAL A 42 5.04 -6.37 5.95
CA VAL A 42 4.88 -7.38 4.89
C VAL A 42 3.42 -7.41 4.46
N TYR A 43 3.13 -6.98 3.25
CA TYR A 43 1.78 -6.96 2.70
C TYR A 43 1.28 -8.36 2.40
N GLU A 44 0.11 -8.68 2.96
CA GLU A 44 -0.67 -9.86 2.61
C GLU A 44 -2.16 -9.55 2.66
N ALA A 45 -2.99 -10.50 2.20
CA ALA A 45 -4.44 -10.37 2.20
C ALA A 45 -5.06 -10.42 3.61
N THR A 46 -4.32 -10.92 4.60
CA THR A 46 -4.81 -11.13 5.98
C THR A 46 -3.79 -10.57 6.97
N PHE A 47 -4.25 -9.78 7.93
CA PHE A 47 -3.44 -9.28 9.04
C PHE A 47 -3.05 -10.39 10.01
N GLN A 48 -1.80 -10.39 10.48
CA GLN A 48 -1.29 -11.28 11.51
C GLN A 48 -0.34 -10.52 12.44
N ASP A 49 -0.54 -10.66 13.75
CA ASP A 49 0.38 -10.12 14.76
C ASP A 49 1.25 -11.20 15.41
N SER A 50 1.61 -12.18 14.58
CA SER A 50 2.58 -13.24 14.87
C SER A 50 3.38 -13.50 13.60
N ASN A 51 4.57 -14.12 13.71
CA ASN A 51 5.45 -14.37 12.57
C ASN A 51 4.68 -15.03 11.41
N PRO A 52 4.59 -14.40 10.22
CA PRO A 52 5.51 -13.40 9.65
C PRO A 52 5.18 -11.90 9.84
N TYR A 53 4.19 -11.56 10.67
CA TYR A 53 3.70 -10.20 10.95
C TYR A 53 3.19 -9.45 9.72
N THR A 54 2.20 -10.03 9.07
CA THR A 54 1.60 -9.45 7.86
C THR A 54 0.78 -8.20 8.16
N ARG A 55 0.64 -7.35 7.14
CA ARG A 55 0.00 -6.04 7.21
C ARG A 55 -0.99 -5.86 6.07
N THR A 56 -2.05 -5.13 6.36
CA THR A 56 -3.08 -4.76 5.39
C THR A 56 -3.29 -3.26 5.28
N LEU A 57 -2.58 -2.46 6.10
CA LEU A 57 -2.58 -1.00 6.01
C LEU A 57 -1.46 -0.49 5.08
N CYS A 58 -1.80 0.34 4.10
CA CYS A 58 -0.86 1.07 3.25
C CYS A 58 0.13 1.89 4.10
N GLY A 59 1.42 1.65 3.88
CA GLY A 59 2.54 2.23 4.64
C GLY A 59 2.74 1.64 6.03
N ALA A 60 2.21 0.46 6.31
CA ALA A 60 2.32 -0.16 7.64
C ALA A 60 3.78 -0.35 8.09
N LYS A 61 3.96 -0.28 9.42
CA LYS A 61 5.23 -0.60 10.08
C LYS A 61 5.38 -2.11 10.24
N GLY A 62 6.62 -2.58 10.14
CA GLY A 62 6.98 -3.94 10.55
C GLY A 62 6.94 -4.12 12.07
N ASN A 63 7.38 -5.28 12.53
CA ASN A 63 7.51 -5.64 13.94
C ASN A 63 8.95 -6.13 14.21
N ALA A 64 9.53 -5.72 15.33
CA ALA A 64 10.91 -6.08 15.69
C ALA A 64 11.11 -7.60 15.86
N SER A 65 10.03 -8.33 16.16
CA SER A 65 10.03 -9.79 16.33
C SER A 65 9.90 -10.57 15.01
N GLN A 66 9.85 -9.91 13.85
CA GLN A 66 9.84 -10.57 12.54
C GLN A 66 11.13 -11.36 12.29
N SER A 67 10.99 -12.64 11.95
CA SER A 67 12.12 -13.51 11.59
C SER A 67 12.02 -13.92 10.12
N GLY A 68 13.10 -13.71 9.36
CA GLY A 68 13.19 -14.10 7.96
C GLY A 68 12.31 -13.32 6.97
N THR A 69 11.46 -12.39 7.43
CA THR A 69 10.58 -11.57 6.57
C THR A 69 10.80 -10.08 6.76
N GLY A 70 10.25 -9.27 5.84
CA GLY A 70 10.29 -7.80 5.91
C GLY A 70 11.71 -7.23 5.81
N THR A 71 12.60 -7.84 5.02
CA THR A 71 14.00 -7.42 4.89
C THR A 71 14.19 -6.18 4.01
N SER A 72 13.16 -5.80 3.25
CA SER A 72 13.14 -4.62 2.39
C SER A 72 11.76 -3.97 2.43
N PRO A 73 11.66 -2.66 2.10
CA PRO A 73 10.37 -2.02 1.96
C PRO A 73 9.55 -2.65 0.82
N GLU A 74 8.24 -2.61 0.99
CA GLU A 74 7.25 -2.93 -0.02
C GLU A 74 6.44 -1.67 -0.35
N TYR A 75 5.74 -1.69 -1.48
CA TYR A 75 5.26 -0.49 -2.17
C TYR A 75 3.84 -0.66 -2.72
N LEU A 76 3.35 0.29 -3.52
CA LEU A 76 1.98 0.29 -4.03
C LEU A 76 1.63 -0.97 -4.84
N LYS A 77 2.51 -1.43 -5.73
CA LYS A 77 2.30 -2.66 -6.52
C LYS A 77 2.11 -3.87 -5.61
N HIS A 78 2.98 -4.01 -4.61
CA HIS A 78 2.92 -5.07 -3.62
C HIS A 78 1.60 -5.05 -2.83
N PHE A 79 1.19 -3.86 -2.39
CA PHE A 79 -0.08 -3.64 -1.71
C PHE A 79 -1.28 -4.00 -2.62
N ALA A 80 -1.25 -3.57 -3.88
CA ALA A 80 -2.28 -3.90 -4.87
C ALA A 80 -2.35 -5.41 -5.16
N GLU A 81 -1.22 -6.08 -5.32
CA GLU A 81 -1.14 -7.49 -5.70
C GLU A 81 -1.48 -8.44 -4.54
N ARG A 82 -1.03 -8.13 -3.34
CA ARG A 82 -1.12 -9.05 -2.19
C ARG A 82 -2.18 -8.65 -1.18
N THR A 83 -2.27 -7.37 -0.82
CA THR A 83 -3.23 -6.91 0.18
C THR A 83 -4.61 -6.68 -0.40
N LEU A 84 -4.68 -6.05 -1.57
CA LEU A 84 -5.94 -5.66 -2.20
C LEU A 84 -6.54 -6.73 -3.12
N LYS A 85 -6.03 -7.97 -3.11
CA LYS A 85 -6.48 -9.03 -4.01
C LYS A 85 -8.01 -9.11 -4.08
N ASP A 86 -8.55 -9.04 -5.29
CA ASP A 86 -9.99 -8.99 -5.60
C ASP A 86 -10.79 -7.84 -4.96
N GLY A 87 -10.11 -6.79 -4.51
CA GLY A 87 -10.67 -5.61 -3.84
C GLY A 87 -10.74 -5.72 -2.32
N LYS A 88 -10.19 -6.79 -1.70
CA LYS A 88 -10.14 -6.96 -0.24
C LYS A 88 -9.39 -5.81 0.42
N ASN A 89 -9.66 -5.52 1.70
CA ASN A 89 -8.96 -4.49 2.50
C ASN A 89 -9.05 -3.06 1.91
N TRP A 90 -9.94 -2.82 0.95
CA TRP A 90 -10.24 -1.50 0.41
C TRP A 90 -11.69 -1.11 0.73
N PRO A 91 -11.97 0.14 1.15
CA PRO A 91 -11.03 1.24 1.42
C PRO A 91 -10.43 1.21 2.83
N THR A 92 -10.75 0.18 3.63
CA THR A 92 -10.38 0.05 5.04
C THR A 92 -9.56 -1.21 5.27
N SER A 93 -8.45 -1.08 5.99
CA SER A 93 -7.57 -2.17 6.41
C SER A 93 -8.25 -3.10 7.44
N THR A 94 -7.62 -4.24 7.72
CA THR A 94 -8.02 -5.18 8.77
C THR A 94 -6.97 -5.32 9.87
N ASP A 95 -6.02 -4.38 9.92
CA ASP A 95 -5.02 -4.31 11.00
C ASP A 95 -5.70 -3.99 12.33
N THR A 96 -5.10 -4.42 13.45
CA THR A 96 -5.56 -4.03 14.78
C THR A 96 -5.60 -2.50 14.90
N GLY A 97 -6.76 -1.96 15.26
CA GLY A 97 -6.97 -0.51 15.34
C GLY A 97 -7.25 0.18 14.00
N SER A 98 -7.63 -0.58 12.96
CA SER A 98 -8.10 -0.04 11.68
C SER A 98 -9.16 1.04 11.89
N SER A 99 -9.16 2.06 11.03
CA SER A 99 -10.17 3.12 11.08
C SER A 99 -10.83 3.30 9.72
N SER A 100 -12.05 3.84 9.71
CA SER A 100 -12.82 4.00 8.47
C SER A 100 -12.00 4.72 7.38
N ASN A 101 -11.87 4.02 6.24
CA ASN A 101 -11.18 4.48 5.03
C ASN A 101 -9.67 4.75 5.20
N ASP A 102 -9.01 4.12 6.17
CA ASP A 102 -7.59 4.34 6.46
C ASP A 102 -6.67 4.07 5.25
N ASN A 103 -6.88 2.98 4.50
CA ASN A 103 -6.12 2.68 3.29
C ASN A 103 -6.33 3.75 2.22
N ALA A 104 -7.58 4.16 1.98
CA ALA A 104 -7.85 5.22 1.02
C ALA A 104 -7.22 6.57 1.44
N LYS A 105 -7.20 6.88 2.74
CA LYS A 105 -6.53 8.08 3.28
C LYS A 105 -5.02 8.00 3.13
N LYS A 106 -4.41 6.83 3.37
CA LYS A 106 -2.96 6.62 3.23
C LYS A 106 -2.51 6.74 1.78
N VAL A 107 -3.19 6.04 0.86
CA VAL A 107 -2.91 6.17 -0.58
C VAL A 107 -3.05 7.62 -1.03
N ALA A 108 -4.18 8.29 -0.70
CA ALA A 108 -4.37 9.69 -1.06
C ALA A 108 -3.25 10.59 -0.50
N GLY A 109 -2.89 10.38 0.77
CA GLY A 109 -1.85 11.14 1.44
C GLY A 109 -0.49 11.02 0.75
N ASP A 110 -0.10 9.83 0.33
CA ASP A 110 1.17 9.65 -0.39
C ASP A 110 1.12 10.24 -1.80
N LEU A 111 0.01 10.08 -2.53
CA LEU A 111 -0.18 10.72 -3.84
C LEU A 111 -0.09 12.25 -3.77
N THR A 112 -0.55 12.88 -2.67
CA THR A 112 -0.43 14.33 -2.49
C THR A 112 1.01 14.82 -2.27
N LYS A 113 1.94 13.93 -1.89
CA LYS A 113 3.35 14.28 -1.66
C LYS A 113 4.22 14.17 -2.91
N LEU A 114 3.74 13.51 -3.95
CA LEU A 114 4.42 13.41 -5.24
C LEU A 114 4.69 14.80 -5.83
N THR A 115 5.69 14.89 -6.70
CA THR A 115 5.97 16.10 -7.48
C THR A 115 4.81 16.42 -8.43
N THR A 116 4.78 17.65 -8.95
CA THR A 116 3.74 18.07 -9.90
C THR A 116 3.71 17.20 -11.15
N GLU A 117 4.87 16.82 -11.66
CA GLU A 117 5.00 15.95 -12.85
C GLU A 117 4.44 14.55 -12.57
N GLU A 118 4.84 13.93 -11.46
CA GLU A 118 4.37 12.61 -11.05
C GLU A 118 2.87 12.60 -10.75
N LYS A 119 2.33 13.67 -10.16
CA LYS A 119 0.88 13.83 -9.97
C LYS A 119 0.13 13.83 -11.30
N THR A 120 0.66 14.50 -12.32
CA THR A 120 0.05 14.54 -13.66
C THR A 120 0.03 13.14 -14.28
N ILE A 121 1.14 12.41 -14.16
CA ILE A 121 1.24 11.01 -14.62
C ILE A 121 0.21 10.13 -13.89
N VAL A 122 0.17 10.20 -12.55
CA VAL A 122 -0.76 9.41 -11.73
C VAL A 122 -2.21 9.74 -12.06
N ALA A 123 -2.56 11.01 -12.24
CA ALA A 123 -3.91 11.41 -12.62
C ALA A 123 -4.30 10.81 -13.99
N GLY A 124 -3.37 10.82 -14.96
CA GLY A 124 -3.58 10.20 -16.26
C GLY A 124 -3.74 8.67 -16.19
N LEU A 125 -3.00 8.00 -15.30
CA LEU A 125 -3.17 6.56 -15.06
C LEU A 125 -4.48 6.24 -14.36
N LEU A 126 -4.83 6.98 -13.29
CA LEU A 126 -6.10 6.82 -12.58
C LEU A 126 -7.29 6.94 -13.52
N ALA A 127 -7.30 7.94 -14.41
CA ALA A 127 -8.36 8.17 -15.39
C ALA A 127 -8.48 7.06 -16.47
N LYS A 128 -7.42 6.26 -16.67
CA LYS A 128 -7.44 5.12 -17.59
C LYS A 128 -7.86 3.82 -16.91
N THR A 129 -7.75 3.75 -15.59
CA THR A 129 -7.98 2.52 -14.81
C THR A 129 -9.30 2.50 -14.04
N ILE A 130 -9.95 3.65 -13.88
CA ILE A 130 -11.18 3.86 -13.09
C ILE A 130 -12.24 4.50 -13.98
#